data_AF-X1CKL5-F1
#
_entry.id   AF-X1CKL5-F1
#
_cell.length_a   1.000
_cell.length_b   1.000
_cell.length_c   1.000
_cell.angle_alpha   90.00
_cell.angle_beta   90.00
_cell.angle_gamma   90.00
#
_symmetry.space_group_name_H-M   'P 1'
#
loop_
_entity.id
_entity.type
_entity.pdbx_description
1 polymer ?
#
loop_
_entity_poly.entity_id
_entity_poly.type
_entity_poly.pdbx_seq_one_letter_code
_entity_poly.pdbx_strand_id
1 'polypeptide(L)'
;MPEKMNKLDGRTCFICGNYLLNYTEGDLAYLKVHSGSKMKAKPNMYHLFQCPHCNKIAHKRCWYDSGERKVKKGWFSKSEYILTCLSCGTDISSKRPERVDWKRGYEIPGHPDSEILELHVSDVMTWKAGSVFGKIGRAINDFFKAVGLGSLSDPERSAVASAANNVGKTIQDVAEQVFKINLTPKQRTELKELRCQNCDAPLPLPGEFDNAIVCAHYGTAHLL
;
A
#
# COMPACT_ATOMS: atom_id res chain seq x y z
N MET A 1 1.41 -11.45 -1.02
CA MET A 1 1.40 -9.98 -0.84
C MET A 1 0.26 -9.48 0.06
N PRO A 2 -1.03 -9.85 -0.14
CA PRO A 2 -2.13 -9.34 0.69
C PRO A 2 -2.04 -9.75 2.17
N GLU A 3 -1.65 -10.99 2.44
CA GLU A 3 -1.52 -11.50 3.83
C GLU A 3 -0.51 -10.71 4.68
N LYS A 4 0.61 -10.30 4.08
CA LYS A 4 1.63 -9.48 4.75
C LYS A 4 1.06 -8.10 5.11
N MET A 5 0.33 -7.47 4.18
CA MET A 5 -0.30 -6.17 4.41
C MET A 5 -1.43 -6.28 5.44
N ASN A 6 -2.25 -7.32 5.39
CA ASN A 6 -3.32 -7.56 6.36
C ASN A 6 -2.79 -7.75 7.78
N LYS A 7 -1.63 -8.40 7.95
CA LYS A 7 -0.96 -8.54 9.25
C LYS A 7 -0.39 -7.23 9.80
N LEU A 8 -0.26 -6.21 8.95
CA LEU A 8 0.28 -4.88 9.28
C LEU A 8 -0.80 -3.79 9.32
N ASP A 9 -2.00 -4.06 8.79
CA ASP A 9 -3.13 -3.12 8.83
C ASP A 9 -3.48 -2.74 10.27
N GLY A 10 -3.76 -1.46 10.48
CA GLY A 10 -4.09 -0.89 11.79
C GLY A 10 -2.98 -0.93 12.84
N ARG A 11 -1.84 -1.58 12.56
CA ARG A 11 -0.72 -1.65 13.51
C ARG A 11 0.14 -0.40 13.42
N THR A 12 0.66 0.02 14.56
CA THR A 12 1.53 1.19 14.70
C THR A 12 2.97 0.79 14.99
N CYS A 13 3.90 1.62 14.52
CA CYS A 13 5.29 1.60 14.93
C CYS A 13 5.35 1.89 16.42
N PHE A 14 5.88 0.96 17.21
CA PHE A 14 5.90 1.13 18.66
C PHE A 14 6.84 2.25 19.15
N ILE A 15 7.73 2.75 18.27
CA ILE A 15 8.68 3.83 18.59
C ILE A 15 8.08 5.20 18.26
N CYS A 16 7.58 5.39 17.03
CA CYS A 16 7.09 6.71 16.58
C CYS A 16 5.57 6.88 16.61
N GLY A 17 4.80 5.83 16.90
CA GLY A 17 3.33 5.86 16.98
C GLY A 17 2.60 5.88 15.63
N ASN A 18 3.29 6.16 14.52
CA ASN A 18 2.69 6.16 13.18
C ASN A 18 2.31 4.75 12.71
N TYR A 19 1.28 4.63 11.86
CA TYR A 19 0.91 3.35 11.25
C TYR A 19 2.06 2.73 10.45
N LEU A 20 2.25 1.41 10.57
CA LEU A 20 3.33 0.66 9.93
C LEU A 20 3.24 0.68 8.40
N LEU A 21 2.02 0.79 7.86
CA LEU A 21 1.79 0.92 6.42
C LEU A 21 1.91 2.37 5.93
N ASN A 22 2.06 3.35 6.81
CA ASN A 22 2.35 4.74 6.43
C ASN A 22 3.87 4.94 6.42
N TYR A 23 4.35 5.74 5.47
CA TYR A 23 5.75 6.11 5.33
C TYR A 23 5.87 7.61 5.07
N THR A 24 6.99 8.19 5.47
CA THR A 24 7.45 9.52 5.08
C THR A 24 8.61 9.39 4.09
N GLU A 25 8.99 10.47 3.42
CA GLU A 25 10.21 10.46 2.58
C GLU A 25 11.46 10.02 3.35
N GLY A 26 11.50 10.35 4.65
CA GLY A 26 12.61 9.98 5.52
C GLY A 26 12.63 8.51 5.88
N ASP A 27 11.63 7.69 5.53
CA ASP A 27 11.59 6.26 5.84
C ASP A 27 12.01 5.38 4.66
N LEU A 28 12.18 6.00 3.48
CA LEU A 28 12.53 5.29 2.25
C LEU A 28 13.95 4.72 2.30
N ALA A 29 14.11 3.52 1.76
CA ALA A 29 15.40 2.84 1.67
C ALA A 29 16.32 3.54 0.66
N TYR A 30 17.63 3.42 0.91
CA TYR A 30 18.69 3.97 0.07
C TYR A 30 19.64 2.85 -0.34
N LEU A 31 20.09 2.90 -1.60
CA LEU A 31 21.13 2.03 -2.13
C LEU A 31 22.48 2.72 -2.04
N LYS A 32 23.50 1.94 -1.66
CA LYS A 32 24.90 2.33 -1.81
C LYS A 32 25.30 2.07 -3.25
N VAL A 33 25.45 3.13 -4.04
CA VAL A 33 25.96 2.99 -5.41
C VAL A 33 27.49 2.98 -5.41
N HIS A 34 28.08 2.37 -6.43
CA HIS A 34 29.53 2.12 -6.51
C HIS A 34 30.37 3.41 -6.42
N SER A 35 29.79 4.55 -6.76
CA SER A 35 30.36 5.90 -6.62
C SER A 35 30.46 6.41 -5.18
N GLY A 36 29.99 5.66 -4.18
CA GLY A 36 29.98 6.09 -2.76
C GLY A 36 28.88 7.11 -2.42
N SER A 37 28.16 7.62 -3.42
CA SER A 37 26.96 8.44 -3.24
C SER A 37 25.77 7.59 -2.77
N LYS A 38 24.81 8.23 -2.09
CA LYS A 38 23.55 7.59 -1.67
C LYS A 38 22.46 7.94 -2.68
N MET A 39 21.74 6.93 -3.16
CA MET A 39 20.56 7.14 -3.98
C MET A 39 19.35 6.46 -3.35
N LYS A 40 18.18 7.10 -3.41
CA LYS A 40 16.92 6.46 -2.99
C LYS A 40 16.74 5.18 -3.83
N ALA A 41 16.38 4.08 -3.18
CA ALA A 41 16.14 2.81 -3.87
C ALA A 41 14.99 2.97 -4.87
N LYS A 42 15.12 2.35 -6.04
CA LYS A 42 14.06 2.25 -7.05
C LYS A 42 13.77 0.76 -7.32
N PRO A 43 12.50 0.31 -7.27
CA PRO A 43 11.30 1.09 -6.89
C PRO A 43 11.36 1.62 -5.45
N ASN A 44 10.58 2.68 -5.15
CA ASN A 44 10.53 3.25 -3.80
C ASN A 44 10.05 2.19 -2.81
N MET A 45 10.81 2.00 -1.74
CA MET A 45 10.55 0.96 -0.75
C MET A 45 10.99 1.43 0.63
N TYR A 46 10.44 0.84 1.68
CA TYR A 46 10.85 1.05 3.06
C TYR A 46 10.85 -0.28 3.82
N HIS A 47 11.52 -0.29 4.97
CA HIS A 47 11.76 -1.50 5.73
C HIS A 47 11.15 -1.39 7.13
N LEU A 48 10.51 -2.46 7.57
CA LEU A 48 10.12 -2.66 8.96
C LEU A 48 10.98 -3.75 9.57
N PHE A 49 11.22 -3.66 10.87
CA PHE A 49 11.91 -4.71 11.61
C PHE A 49 11.16 -5.08 12.87
N GLN A 50 11.06 -6.38 13.10
CA GLN A 50 10.42 -7.00 14.25
C GLN A 50 11.50 -7.46 15.23
N CYS A 51 11.44 -7.00 16.47
CA CYS A 51 12.33 -7.49 17.51
C CYS A 51 12.14 -9.00 17.71
N PRO A 52 13.20 -9.82 17.64
CA PRO A 52 13.08 -11.29 17.74
C PRO A 52 12.65 -11.76 19.14
N HIS A 53 12.86 -10.95 20.17
CA HIS A 53 12.54 -11.32 21.56
C HIS A 53 11.10 -10.98 21.98
N CYS A 54 10.61 -9.79 21.61
CA CYS A 54 9.30 -9.30 22.07
C CYS A 54 8.30 -9.04 20.94
N ASN A 55 8.66 -9.34 19.70
CA ASN A 55 7.80 -9.21 18.51
C ASN A 55 7.27 -7.80 18.22
N LYS A 56 7.82 -6.76 18.89
CA LYS A 56 7.49 -5.36 18.59
C LYS A 56 8.08 -4.96 17.24
N ILE A 57 7.27 -4.29 16.42
CA ILE A 57 7.61 -3.91 15.04
C ILE A 57 7.70 -2.39 14.95
N ALA A 58 8.76 -1.89 14.32
CA ALA A 58 8.95 -0.47 14.02
C ALA A 58 9.58 -0.28 12.64
N HIS A 59 9.46 0.94 12.11
CA HIS A 59 10.20 1.35 10.91
C HIS A 59 11.71 1.23 11.16
N LYS A 60 12.45 0.75 10.16
CA LYS A 60 13.91 0.54 10.25
C LYS A 60 14.64 1.82 10.66
N ARG A 61 14.23 2.97 10.13
CA ARG A 61 14.77 4.27 10.58
C ARG A 61 14.58 4.49 12.08
N CYS A 62 13.40 4.25 12.64
CA CYS A 62 13.13 4.47 14.06
C CYS A 62 14.03 3.62 14.96
N TRP A 63 14.38 2.40 14.52
CA TRP A 63 15.35 1.57 15.21
C TRP A 63 16.73 2.26 15.30
N TYR A 64 17.24 2.79 14.20
CA TYR A 64 18.52 3.49 14.20
C TYR A 64 18.49 4.84 14.93
N ASP A 65 17.41 5.59 14.75
CA ASP A 65 17.28 6.94 15.33
C ASP A 65 17.18 6.89 16.86
N SER A 66 16.44 5.91 17.41
CA SER A 66 16.10 5.86 18.84
C SER A 66 16.63 4.63 19.59
N GLY A 67 16.80 3.49 18.92
CA GLY A 67 17.27 2.25 19.53
C GLY A 67 18.79 2.18 19.68
N GLU A 68 19.54 2.96 18.89
CA GLU A 68 21.00 2.92 18.91
C GLU A 68 21.55 3.73 20.09
N ARG A 69 22.21 3.04 21.02
CA ARG A 69 22.73 3.58 22.27
C ARG A 69 24.24 3.56 22.27
N LYS A 70 24.83 4.61 22.84
CA LYS A 70 26.26 4.71 23.11
C LYS A 70 26.56 4.09 24.47
N VAL A 71 27.34 3.01 24.47
CA VAL A 71 27.80 2.30 25.68
C VAL A 71 29.27 2.57 25.91
N LYS A 72 29.65 2.89 27.16
CA LYS A 72 31.05 3.04 27.56
C LYS A 72 31.55 1.73 28.17
N LYS A 73 32.76 1.30 27.80
CA LYS A 73 33.43 0.13 28.37
C LYS A 73 34.38 0.55 29.51
N GLY A 74 33.86 1.21 30.54
CA GLY A 74 34.66 1.75 31.66
C GLY A 74 35.10 3.20 31.46
N TRP A 75 35.82 3.76 32.45
CA TRP A 75 36.09 5.21 32.52
C TRP A 75 37.00 5.76 31.42
N PHE A 76 37.88 4.93 30.85
CA PHE A 76 38.89 5.32 29.84
C PHE A 76 38.72 4.69 28.45
N SER A 77 37.68 3.89 28.23
CA SER A 77 37.48 3.20 26.95
C SER A 77 36.85 4.07 25.88
N LYS A 78 37.16 3.77 24.61
CA LYS A 78 36.37 4.24 23.47
C LYS A 78 34.93 3.77 23.62
N SER A 79 33.99 4.67 23.32
CA SER A 79 32.57 4.34 23.37
C SER A 79 32.19 3.47 22.19
N GLU A 80 31.32 2.50 22.42
CA GLU A 80 30.75 1.64 21.39
C GLU A 80 29.26 1.97 21.21
N TYR A 81 28.71 1.58 20.08
CA TYR A 81 27.30 1.69 19.75
C TYR A 81 26.68 0.30 19.72
N ILE A 82 25.48 0.19 20.26
CA ILE A 82 24.69 -1.03 20.26
C ILE A 82 23.24 -0.68 19.98
N LEU A 83 22.56 -1.49 19.17
CA LEU A 83 21.12 -1.38 18.97
C LEU A 83 20.42 -2.18 20.06
N THR A 84 19.60 -1.51 20.88
CA THR A 84 18.86 -2.13 21.97
C THR A 84 17.36 -1.96 21.75
N CYS A 85 16.58 -3.01 22.06
CA CYS A 85 15.13 -2.93 22.01
C CYS A 85 14.59 -1.96 23.07
N LEU A 86 13.92 -0.90 22.62
CA LEU A 86 13.31 0.07 23.53
C LEU A 86 12.13 -0.49 24.33
N SER A 87 11.53 -1.61 23.88
CA SER A 87 10.40 -2.24 24.58
C SER A 87 10.84 -3.28 25.62
N CYS A 88 11.81 -4.14 25.31
CA CYS A 88 12.21 -5.25 26.18
C CYS A 88 13.64 -5.15 26.72
N GLY A 89 14.40 -4.13 26.32
CA GLY A 89 15.78 -3.90 26.77
C GLY A 89 16.81 -4.87 26.18
N THR A 90 16.40 -5.84 25.37
CA THR A 90 17.34 -6.80 24.77
C THR A 90 18.21 -6.15 23.70
N ASP A 91 19.49 -6.46 23.73
CA ASP A 91 20.42 -6.03 22.68
C ASP A 91 20.15 -6.82 21.39
N ILE A 92 19.81 -6.08 20.34
CA ILE A 92 19.45 -6.60 19.01
C ILE A 92 20.70 -6.80 18.15
N SER A 93 21.78 -6.07 18.43
CA SER A 93 23.00 -6.14 17.62
C SER A 93 24.24 -6.31 18.47
N SER A 94 25.34 -6.77 17.88
CA SER A 94 26.66 -6.69 18.49
C SER A 94 27.12 -5.23 18.69
N LYS A 95 28.03 -5.01 19.65
CA LYS A 95 28.67 -3.71 19.88
C LYS A 95 29.56 -3.34 18.69
N ARG A 96 29.59 -2.06 18.34
CA ARG A 96 30.33 -1.51 17.20
C ARG A 96 31.06 -0.22 17.57
N PRO A 97 32.17 0.14 16.91
CA PRO A 97 32.88 1.39 17.19
C PRO A 97 32.14 2.63 16.68
N GLU A 98 31.32 2.48 15.64
CA GLU A 98 30.64 3.59 14.96
C GLU A 98 29.13 3.41 14.94
N ARG A 99 28.44 4.56 14.92
CA ARG A 99 27.00 4.63 14.74
C ARG A 99 26.64 4.24 13.30
N VAL A 100 25.62 3.40 13.12
CA VAL A 100 25.17 3.03 11.79
C VAL A 100 24.37 4.15 11.15
N ASP A 101 24.83 4.61 9.98
CA ASP A 101 24.08 5.50 9.12
C ASP A 101 23.13 4.67 8.25
N TRP A 102 21.87 4.58 8.68
CA TRP A 102 20.85 3.77 8.02
C TRP A 102 20.63 4.15 6.54
N LYS A 103 20.94 5.40 6.15
CA LYS A 103 20.85 5.87 4.75
C LYS A 103 22.00 5.33 3.88
N ARG A 104 23.02 4.69 4.45
CA ARG A 104 24.11 4.04 3.69
C ARG A 104 23.74 2.64 3.18
N GLY A 105 22.51 2.19 3.43
CA GLY A 105 22.00 0.91 2.92
C GLY A 105 22.68 -0.26 3.61
N TYR A 106 22.19 -0.60 4.80
CA TYR A 106 22.65 -1.80 5.52
C TYR A 106 21.49 -2.46 6.25
N GLU A 107 21.54 -3.79 6.30
CA GLU A 107 20.83 -4.69 7.23
C GLU A 107 20.93 -4.18 8.67
N ILE A 108 19.96 -4.52 9.52
CA ILE A 108 20.15 -4.30 10.95
C ILE A 108 21.34 -5.18 11.39
N PRO A 109 22.39 -4.65 12.05
CA PRO A 109 23.60 -5.44 12.24
C PRO A 109 23.33 -6.71 13.04
N GLY A 110 23.69 -7.86 12.46
CA GLY A 110 23.42 -9.19 13.04
C GLY A 110 22.07 -9.80 12.62
N HIS A 111 21.28 -9.11 11.80
CA HIS A 111 19.98 -9.55 11.31
C HIS A 111 19.93 -9.46 9.77
N PRO A 112 19.95 -10.60 9.05
CA PRO A 112 19.95 -10.63 7.59
C PRO A 112 18.66 -10.03 7.00
N ASP A 113 18.70 -9.62 5.74
CA ASP A 113 17.56 -9.03 5.02
C ASP A 113 16.30 -9.93 5.04
N SER A 114 16.45 -11.25 5.21
CA SER A 114 15.31 -12.18 5.37
C SER A 114 14.47 -11.93 6.63
N GLU A 115 15.02 -11.27 7.65
CA GLU A 115 14.33 -10.89 8.88
C GLU A 115 13.74 -9.47 8.80
N ILE A 116 14.03 -8.76 7.71
CA ILE A 116 13.55 -7.40 7.44
C ILE A 116 12.30 -7.48 6.56
N LEU A 117 11.21 -6.87 7.03
CA LEU A 117 9.99 -6.79 6.26
C LEU A 117 10.11 -5.63 5.26
N GLU A 118 10.42 -5.97 4.01
CA GLU A 118 10.43 -5.01 2.89
C GLU A 118 9.04 -4.70 2.36
N LEU A 119 8.75 -3.41 2.19
CA LEU A 119 7.48 -2.93 1.66
C LEU A 119 7.74 -1.98 0.49
N HIS A 120 7.27 -2.36 -0.70
CA HIS A 120 7.30 -1.47 -1.85
C HIS A 120 6.17 -0.47 -1.71
N VAL A 121 6.48 0.79 -1.96
CA VAL A 121 5.51 1.89 -1.86
C VAL A 121 4.33 1.66 -2.80
N SER A 122 4.59 1.18 -4.02
CA SER A 122 3.55 0.81 -4.99
C SER A 122 2.56 -0.16 -4.37
N ASP A 123 3.04 -1.24 -3.77
CA ASP A 123 2.19 -2.31 -3.25
C ASP A 123 1.40 -1.87 -2.02
N VAL A 124 2.00 -1.04 -1.16
CA VAL A 124 1.33 -0.45 0.00
C VAL A 124 0.23 0.51 -0.46
N MET A 125 0.49 1.32 -1.47
CA MET A 125 -0.51 2.24 -2.03
C MET A 125 -1.63 1.48 -2.73
N THR A 126 -1.31 0.46 -3.53
CA THR A 126 -2.28 -0.43 -4.18
C THR A 126 -3.11 -1.19 -3.14
N TRP A 127 -2.50 -1.68 -2.06
CA TRP A 127 -3.23 -2.35 -0.99
C TRP A 127 -4.08 -1.37 -0.17
N LYS A 128 -3.58 -0.16 0.13
CA LYS A 128 -4.36 0.86 0.86
C LYS A 128 -5.54 1.34 0.03
N ALA A 129 -5.35 1.52 -1.27
CA ALA A 129 -6.45 1.67 -2.19
C ALA A 129 -7.40 0.47 -1.99
N GLY A 130 -6.97 -0.76 -2.23
CA GLY A 130 -7.82 -1.94 -2.06
C GLY A 130 -8.48 -2.14 -0.67
N SER A 131 -7.87 -1.67 0.43
CA SER A 131 -8.36 -1.87 1.80
C SER A 131 -9.26 -0.73 2.30
N VAL A 132 -8.95 0.51 1.92
CA VAL A 132 -9.86 1.65 2.06
C VAL A 132 -11.08 1.42 1.17
N PHE A 133 -10.90 0.91 -0.05
CA PHE A 133 -11.99 0.50 -0.95
C PHE A 133 -12.61 -0.85 -0.57
N GLY A 134 -12.02 -1.67 0.29
CA GLY A 134 -12.68 -2.84 0.89
C GLY A 134 -13.54 -2.52 2.13
N LYS A 135 -13.34 -1.33 2.73
CA LYS A 135 -14.16 -0.76 3.81
C LYS A 135 -15.22 0.19 3.26
N ILE A 136 -14.86 1.04 2.29
CA ILE A 136 -15.80 1.90 1.54
C ILE A 136 -16.60 1.05 0.53
N GLY A 137 -15.99 0.11 -0.15
CA GLY A 137 -16.69 -0.86 -1.01
C GLY A 137 -17.55 -1.84 -0.23
N ARG A 138 -17.37 -2.02 1.09
CA ARG A 138 -18.38 -2.68 1.93
C ARG A 138 -19.60 -1.79 2.20
N ALA A 139 -19.43 -0.47 2.23
CA ALA A 139 -20.53 0.49 2.32
C ALA A 139 -21.18 0.80 0.95
N ILE A 140 -20.47 0.57 -0.16
CA ILE A 140 -20.97 0.73 -1.54
C ILE A 140 -21.48 -0.60 -2.14
N ASN A 141 -21.02 -1.77 -1.66
CA ASN A 141 -21.48 -3.10 -2.09
C ASN A 141 -22.98 -3.31 -1.90
N ASP A 142 -23.64 -2.53 -1.05
CA ASP A 142 -25.10 -2.58 -0.92
C ASP A 142 -25.82 -2.02 -2.17
N PHE A 143 -25.12 -1.35 -3.10
CA PHE A 143 -25.69 -0.75 -4.33
C PHE A 143 -25.29 -1.43 -5.65
N PHE A 144 -24.21 -2.21 -5.68
CA PHE A 144 -23.68 -2.81 -6.91
C PHE A 144 -23.88 -4.33 -6.90
N LYS A 145 -24.70 -4.84 -7.82
CA LYS A 145 -24.86 -6.28 -8.06
C LYS A 145 -23.99 -6.70 -9.23
N ALA A 146 -23.03 -7.59 -8.97
CA ALA A 146 -22.29 -8.23 -10.05
C ALA A 146 -23.20 -9.20 -10.83
N VAL A 147 -23.23 -9.05 -12.15
CA VAL A 147 -23.98 -9.88 -13.09
C VAL A 147 -23.07 -10.26 -14.26
N GLY A 148 -23.27 -11.44 -14.83
CA GLY A 148 -22.49 -11.84 -16.02
C GLY A 148 -22.98 -11.10 -17.27
N LEU A 149 -22.09 -10.81 -18.21
CA LEU A 149 -22.45 -10.23 -19.52
C LEU A 149 -23.51 -11.07 -20.27
N GLY A 150 -23.54 -12.38 -20.01
CA GLY A 150 -24.54 -13.33 -20.48
C GLY A 150 -25.98 -13.08 -19.97
N SER A 151 -26.11 -12.41 -18.83
CA SER A 151 -27.40 -12.17 -18.15
C SER A 151 -28.03 -10.81 -18.46
N LEU A 152 -27.38 -10.00 -19.29
CA LEU A 152 -27.86 -8.70 -19.71
C LEU A 152 -28.91 -8.83 -20.82
N SER A 153 -29.94 -8.01 -20.76
CA SER A 153 -30.88 -7.80 -21.86
C SER A 153 -30.20 -7.11 -23.05
N ASP A 154 -30.79 -7.23 -24.24
CA ASP A 154 -30.24 -6.59 -25.45
C ASP A 154 -30.05 -5.07 -25.32
N PRO A 155 -30.96 -4.31 -24.68
CA PRO A 155 -30.75 -2.88 -24.41
C PRO A 155 -29.55 -2.62 -23.48
N GLU A 156 -29.36 -3.43 -22.44
CA GLU A 156 -28.23 -3.30 -21.52
C GLU A 156 -26.90 -3.63 -22.21
N ARG A 157 -26.87 -4.65 -23.07
CA ARG A 157 -25.70 -4.96 -23.90
C ARG A 157 -25.35 -3.84 -24.86
N SER A 158 -26.36 -3.23 -25.49
CA SER A 158 -26.18 -2.09 -26.38
C SER A 158 -25.60 -0.87 -25.63
N ALA A 159 -26.10 -0.59 -24.43
CA ALA A 159 -25.57 0.46 -23.56
C ALA A 159 -24.10 0.21 -23.20
N VAL A 160 -23.75 -1.02 -22.80
CA VAL A 160 -22.36 -1.40 -22.49
C VAL A 160 -21.46 -1.29 -23.73
N ALA A 161 -21.93 -1.73 -24.90
CA ALA A 161 -21.18 -1.61 -26.16
C ALA A 161 -20.91 -0.15 -26.54
N SER A 162 -21.91 0.72 -26.40
CA SER A 162 -21.77 2.15 -26.65
C SER A 162 -20.76 2.79 -25.68
N ALA A 163 -20.87 2.47 -24.39
CA ALA A 163 -19.94 2.96 -23.37
C ALA A 163 -18.50 2.44 -23.56
N ALA A 164 -18.32 1.20 -24.01
CA ALA A 164 -17.02 0.64 -24.36
C ALA A 164 -16.40 1.42 -25.53
N ASN A 165 -17.18 1.70 -26.58
CA ASN A 165 -16.70 2.43 -27.75
C ASN A 165 -16.23 3.85 -27.39
N ASN A 166 -16.92 4.51 -26.46
CA ASN A 166 -16.55 5.84 -25.98
C ASN A 166 -15.17 5.89 -25.29
N VAL A 167 -14.67 4.76 -24.80
CA VAL A 167 -13.33 4.63 -24.21
C VAL A 167 -12.35 3.88 -25.13
N GLY A 168 -12.68 3.74 -26.41
CA GLY A 168 -11.83 3.08 -27.41
C GLY A 168 -11.75 1.56 -27.25
N LYS A 169 -12.76 0.93 -26.65
CA LYS A 169 -12.86 -0.52 -26.43
C LYS A 169 -14.05 -1.11 -27.17
N THR A 170 -14.00 -2.41 -27.42
CA THR A 170 -15.15 -3.18 -27.94
C THR A 170 -15.85 -3.93 -26.80
N ILE A 171 -17.06 -4.45 -27.07
CA ILE A 171 -17.76 -5.30 -26.08
C ILE A 171 -16.99 -6.59 -25.77
N GLN A 172 -16.07 -7.03 -26.64
CA GLN A 172 -15.21 -8.19 -26.41
C GLN A 172 -14.08 -7.89 -25.43
N ASP A 173 -13.70 -6.61 -25.29
CA ASP A 173 -12.71 -6.13 -24.32
C ASP A 173 -13.34 -5.85 -22.94
N VAL A 174 -14.67 -5.98 -22.83
CA VAL A 174 -15.40 -5.83 -21.57
C VAL A 174 -15.23 -7.09 -20.74
N ALA A 175 -14.84 -6.91 -19.48
CA ALA A 175 -14.71 -8.03 -18.54
C ALA A 175 -16.02 -8.81 -18.44
N GLU A 176 -15.95 -10.15 -18.33
CA GLU A 176 -17.14 -11.03 -18.27
C GLU A 176 -18.14 -10.65 -17.15
N GLN A 177 -17.66 -9.93 -16.14
CA GLN A 177 -18.42 -9.41 -15.02
C GLN A 177 -18.80 -7.94 -15.23
N VAL A 178 -20.10 -7.67 -15.23
CA VAL A 178 -20.70 -6.34 -15.30
C VAL A 178 -21.29 -6.00 -13.93
N PHE A 179 -21.14 -4.75 -13.48
CA PHE A 179 -21.64 -4.31 -12.20
C PHE A 179 -22.88 -3.45 -12.40
N LYS A 180 -24.04 -3.93 -11.96
CA LYS A 180 -25.30 -3.19 -12.04
C LYS A 180 -25.50 -2.35 -10.80
N ILE A 181 -25.62 -1.05 -10.99
CA ILE A 181 -25.95 -0.07 -9.97
C ILE A 181 -27.46 0.07 -9.92
N ASN A 182 -28.04 0.12 -8.72
CA ASN A 182 -29.43 0.55 -8.53
C ASN A 182 -29.44 1.97 -7.96
N LEU A 183 -29.21 2.98 -8.82
CA LEU A 183 -29.37 4.38 -8.47
C LEU A 183 -30.48 5.00 -9.31
N THR A 184 -31.38 5.72 -8.65
CA THR A 184 -32.38 6.55 -9.35
C THR A 184 -31.69 7.69 -10.11
N PRO A 185 -32.28 8.24 -11.18
CA PRO A 185 -31.70 9.37 -11.91
C PRO A 185 -31.30 10.55 -11.01
N LYS A 186 -32.13 10.87 -10.00
CA LYS A 186 -31.84 11.91 -9.02
C LYS A 186 -30.57 11.63 -8.20
N GLN A 187 -30.37 10.37 -7.78
CA GLN A 187 -29.15 10.00 -7.04
C GLN A 187 -27.91 10.03 -7.94
N ARG A 188 -28.04 9.76 -9.24
CA ARG A 188 -26.93 9.85 -10.19
C ARG A 188 -26.41 11.29 -10.31
N THR A 189 -27.31 12.28 -10.33
CA THR A 189 -26.92 13.70 -10.38
C THR A 189 -26.22 14.21 -9.12
N GLU A 190 -26.38 13.49 -8.00
CA GLU A 190 -25.74 13.80 -6.73
C GLU A 190 -24.37 13.13 -6.58
N LEU A 191 -23.97 12.24 -7.51
CA LEU A 191 -22.68 11.58 -7.52
C LEU A 191 -21.56 12.60 -7.76
N LYS A 192 -20.69 12.77 -6.75
CA LYS A 192 -19.48 13.59 -6.87
C LYS A 192 -18.30 12.82 -7.46
N GLU A 193 -18.31 11.50 -7.32
CA GLU A 193 -17.31 10.61 -7.88
C GLU A 193 -17.92 9.24 -8.19
N LEU A 194 -17.41 8.58 -9.22
CA LEU A 194 -17.69 7.19 -9.55
C LEU A 194 -16.36 6.48 -9.82
N ARG A 195 -16.21 5.24 -9.36
CA ARG A 195 -14.97 4.47 -9.48
C ARG A 195 -15.23 3.05 -9.99
N CYS A 196 -14.25 2.53 -10.73
CA CYS A 196 -14.31 1.21 -11.31
C CYS A 196 -14.28 0.13 -10.23
N GLN A 197 -15.30 -0.73 -10.19
CA GLN A 197 -15.38 -1.81 -9.20
C GLN A 197 -14.26 -2.86 -9.29
N ASN A 198 -13.54 -2.94 -10.42
CA ASN A 198 -12.44 -3.90 -10.60
C ASN A 198 -11.06 -3.30 -10.29
N CYS A 199 -10.82 -2.03 -10.65
CA CYS A 199 -9.48 -1.43 -10.57
C CYS A 199 -9.44 -0.07 -9.87
N ASP A 200 -10.57 0.40 -9.36
CA ASP A 200 -10.78 1.66 -8.65
C ASP A 200 -10.40 2.94 -9.40
N ALA A 201 -10.10 2.83 -10.69
CA ALA A 201 -9.86 4.01 -11.50
C ALA A 201 -11.09 4.93 -11.51
N PRO A 202 -10.89 6.25 -11.51
CA PRO A 202 -12.00 7.19 -11.67
C PRO A 202 -12.73 6.88 -12.98
N LEU A 203 -14.04 6.78 -12.88
CA LEU A 203 -14.93 6.64 -14.02
C LEU A 203 -15.48 8.03 -14.38
N PRO A 204 -15.79 8.27 -15.66
CA PRO A 204 -16.55 9.45 -16.02
C PRO A 204 -17.87 9.46 -15.23
N LEU A 205 -18.27 10.63 -14.72
CA LEU A 205 -19.58 10.76 -14.10
C LEU A 205 -20.64 10.59 -15.18
N PRO A 206 -21.69 9.78 -14.95
CA PRO A 206 -22.73 9.60 -15.94
C PRO A 206 -23.55 10.88 -16.10
N GLY A 207 -23.81 11.24 -17.35
CA GLY A 207 -24.86 12.18 -17.69
C GLY A 207 -26.24 11.62 -17.39
N GLU A 208 -27.26 12.47 -17.49
CA GLU A 208 -28.66 12.12 -17.20
C GLU A 208 -29.18 10.93 -18.03
N PHE A 209 -28.63 10.74 -19.24
CA PHE A 209 -29.06 9.72 -20.20
C PHE A 209 -28.09 8.53 -20.31
N ASP A 210 -27.01 8.53 -19.54
CA ASP A 210 -26.06 7.43 -19.56
C ASP A 210 -26.63 6.21 -18.84
N ASN A 211 -26.66 5.08 -19.55
CA ASN A 211 -27.17 3.79 -19.05
C ASN A 211 -26.04 2.82 -18.69
N ALA A 212 -24.80 3.12 -19.09
CA ALA A 212 -23.62 2.33 -18.74
C ALA A 212 -22.35 3.18 -18.81
N ILE A 213 -21.33 2.77 -18.05
CA ILE A 213 -19.97 3.30 -18.11
C ILE A 213 -18.99 2.13 -18.20
N VAL A 214 -17.90 2.29 -18.96
CA VAL A 214 -16.84 1.29 -19.06
C VAL A 214 -15.51 1.88 -18.62
N CYS A 215 -14.78 1.13 -17.79
CA CYS A 215 -13.45 1.52 -17.35
C CYS A 215 -12.43 1.42 -18.49
N ALA A 216 -11.76 2.53 -18.81
CA ALA A 216 -10.71 2.56 -19.82
C ALA A 216 -9.50 1.65 -19.49
N HIS A 217 -9.19 1.41 -18.22
CA HIS A 217 -8.06 0.55 -17.84
C HIS A 217 -8.36 -0.93 -18.06
N TYR A 218 -9.43 -1.44 -17.43
CA TYR A 218 -9.70 -2.90 -17.38
C TYR A 218 -10.92 -3.35 -18.18
N GLY A 219 -11.64 -2.45 -18.85
CA GLY A 219 -12.84 -2.79 -19.62
C GLY A 219 -14.04 -3.18 -18.75
N THR A 220 -13.95 -3.05 -17.43
CA THR A 220 -15.06 -3.37 -16.53
C THR A 220 -16.25 -2.43 -16.79
N ALA A 221 -17.44 -3.01 -17.00
CA ALA A 221 -18.66 -2.28 -17.26
C ALA A 221 -19.50 -2.06 -15.98
N HIS A 222 -20.14 -0.90 -15.91
CA HIS A 222 -20.99 -0.43 -14.83
C HIS A 222 -22.34 -0.01 -15.43
N LEU A 223 -23.37 -0.83 -15.27
CA LEU A 223 -24.73 -0.51 -15.70
C LEU A 223 -25.40 0.39 -14.66
N LEU A 224 -26.15 1.39 -15.11
CA LEU A 224 -26.70 2.44 -14.26
C LEU A 224 -28.20 2.33 -14.08
#